data_AF-A0A1A6B2L8-F1
#
_entry.id   AF-A0A1A6B2L8-F1
#
_cell.length_a   1.000
_cell.length_b   1.000
_cell.length_c   1.000
_cell.angle_alpha   90.00
_cell.angle_beta   90.00
_cell.angle_gamma   90.00
#
_symmetry.space_group_name_H-M   'P 1'
#
loop_
_entity.id
_entity.type
_entity.pdbx_description
1 polymer ?
#
loop_
_entity_poly.entity_id
_entity_poly.type
_entity_poly.pdbx_seq_one_letter_code
_entity_poly.pdbx_strand_id
1 'polypeptide(L)'
;MFIIALSTFKEIYRKKIFHFIGILTIVYLILLTIIFKFTSNNVTGNNGMIDMIANLSSTISIIGFYFSSILVAFLTIMLSIGMVSSEIENGTILTILTKPIKREEYILGKYLGTAILIILYSTFLYIAVITISTVNRISMVETFGTAALAKGFLFFILQPLTILSISLYGSTKFKTLNNGIVVVALYVLGLIGGVMEQAGAYIANDSLSTIGIISSLISPFEVIYRKMISTIFTSLGTFNPMSGFGFGIPGKSTTPSVWMMVYVCVYLVFFIFVSIKEFAKKDIG
;
A
#
# COMPACT_ATOMS: atom_id res chain seq x y z
N MET A 1 -11.74 -22.33 9.21
CA MET A 1 -11.02 -21.22 8.53
C MET A 1 -11.35 -21.00 7.03
N PHE A 2 -11.08 -21.95 6.12
CA PHE A 2 -11.17 -21.73 4.65
C PHE A 2 -12.58 -21.34 4.14
N ILE A 3 -13.64 -21.93 4.71
CA ILE A 3 -15.04 -21.62 4.35
C ILE A 3 -15.40 -20.16 4.67
N ILE A 4 -14.88 -19.64 5.79
CA ILE A 4 -15.11 -18.24 6.21
C ILE A 4 -14.39 -17.32 5.22
N ALA A 5 -13.14 -17.59 4.89
CA ALA A 5 -12.38 -16.82 3.90
C ALA A 5 -13.11 -16.77 2.54
N LEU A 6 -13.65 -17.90 2.09
CA LEU A 6 -14.39 -17.98 0.81
C LEU A 6 -15.73 -17.23 0.85
N SER A 7 -16.41 -17.22 2.01
CA SER A 7 -17.63 -16.41 2.20
C SER A 7 -17.32 -14.91 2.19
N THR A 8 -16.26 -14.48 2.86
CA THR A 8 -15.79 -13.08 2.86
C THR A 8 -15.40 -12.64 1.45
N PHE A 9 -14.80 -13.52 0.66
CA PHE A 9 -14.50 -13.24 -0.74
C PHE A 9 -15.76 -12.91 -1.55
N LYS A 10 -16.79 -13.77 -1.46
CA LYS A 10 -18.07 -13.57 -2.16
C LYS A 10 -18.80 -12.33 -1.67
N GLU A 11 -18.73 -12.03 -0.38
CA GLU A 11 -19.33 -10.84 0.22
C GLU A 11 -18.69 -9.57 -0.36
N ILE A 12 -17.35 -9.50 -0.41
CA ILE A 12 -16.62 -8.34 -0.90
C ILE A 12 -16.89 -8.09 -2.39
N TYR A 13 -16.88 -9.14 -3.21
CA TYR A 13 -17.11 -9.02 -4.64
C TYR A 13 -18.48 -8.37 -4.95
N ARG A 14 -19.49 -8.60 -4.12
CA ARG A 14 -20.84 -8.03 -4.31
C ARG A 14 -20.96 -6.58 -3.86
N LYS A 15 -19.96 -6.01 -3.17
CA LYS A 15 -20.03 -4.63 -2.70
C LYS A 15 -19.86 -3.66 -3.89
N LYS A 16 -20.73 -2.64 -3.96
CA LYS A 16 -20.67 -1.58 -4.98
C LYS A 16 -19.32 -0.87 -5.00
N ILE A 17 -18.69 -0.72 -3.83
CA ILE A 17 -17.39 -0.06 -3.68
C ILE A 17 -16.27 -0.76 -4.46
N PHE A 18 -16.29 -2.09 -4.55
CA PHE A 18 -15.28 -2.87 -5.27
C PHE A 18 -15.35 -2.57 -6.78
N HIS A 19 -16.57 -2.51 -7.33
CA HIS A 19 -16.80 -2.15 -8.73
C HIS A 19 -16.40 -0.71 -9.03
N PHE A 20 -16.72 0.22 -8.12
CA PHE A 20 -16.34 1.63 -8.26
C PHE A 20 -14.81 1.80 -8.31
N ILE A 21 -14.08 1.13 -7.41
CA ILE A 21 -12.62 1.15 -7.41
C ILE A 21 -12.07 0.45 -8.66
N GLY A 22 -12.71 -0.62 -9.14
CA GLY A 22 -12.36 -1.27 -10.40
C GLY A 22 -12.44 -0.30 -11.60
N ILE A 23 -13.53 0.47 -11.70
CA ILE A 23 -13.68 1.50 -12.75
C ILE A 23 -12.58 2.57 -12.61
N LEU A 24 -12.37 3.07 -11.38
CA LEU A 24 -11.32 4.06 -11.12
C LEU A 24 -9.93 3.54 -11.50
N THR A 25 -9.67 2.25 -11.27
CA THR A 25 -8.43 1.57 -11.65
C THR A 25 -8.24 1.53 -13.16
N ILE A 26 -9.30 1.22 -13.91
CA ILE A 26 -9.26 1.21 -15.38
C ILE A 26 -8.95 2.60 -15.91
N VAL A 27 -9.65 3.64 -15.40
CA VAL A 27 -9.40 5.03 -15.78
C VAL A 27 -7.95 5.43 -15.49
N TYR A 28 -7.45 5.07 -14.30
CA TYR A 28 -6.06 5.30 -13.92
C TYR A 28 -5.07 4.62 -14.88
N LEU A 29 -5.26 3.35 -15.23
CA LEU A 29 -4.37 2.63 -16.14
C LEU A 29 -4.39 3.20 -17.56
N ILE A 30 -5.55 3.68 -18.03
CA ILE A 30 -5.67 4.38 -19.33
C ILE A 30 -4.86 5.68 -19.28
N LEU A 31 -5.04 6.50 -18.24
CA LEU A 31 -4.28 7.74 -18.08
C LEU A 31 -2.78 7.48 -18.00
N LEU A 32 -2.35 6.47 -17.24
CA LEU A 32 -0.96 6.06 -17.15
C LEU A 32 -0.40 5.69 -18.52
N THR A 33 -1.12 4.85 -19.28
CA THR A 33 -0.71 4.45 -20.64
C THR A 33 -0.56 5.64 -21.57
N ILE A 34 -1.48 6.60 -21.50
CA ILE A 34 -1.42 7.84 -22.29
C ILE A 34 -0.15 8.64 -21.94
N ILE A 35 0.13 8.83 -20.65
CA ILE A 35 1.32 9.58 -20.18
C ILE A 35 2.62 8.93 -20.69
N PHE A 36 2.74 7.61 -20.59
CA PHE A 36 3.91 6.88 -21.09
C PHE A 36 4.06 7.02 -22.61
N LYS A 37 2.97 6.89 -23.37
CA LYS A 37 2.98 7.02 -24.84
C LYS A 37 3.42 8.41 -25.29
N PHE A 38 2.92 9.46 -24.66
CA PHE A 38 3.33 10.84 -24.97
C PHE A 38 4.80 11.08 -24.66
N THR A 39 5.30 10.55 -23.53
CA THR A 39 6.71 10.70 -23.15
C THR A 39 7.64 9.96 -24.13
N SER A 40 7.25 8.76 -24.57
CA SER A 40 8.05 7.98 -25.53
C SER A 40 8.04 8.52 -26.96
N ASN A 41 7.03 9.29 -27.37
CA ASN A 41 6.95 9.83 -28.73
C ASN A 41 7.84 11.07 -28.94
N ASN A 42 8.23 11.76 -27.87
CA ASN A 42 9.11 12.94 -27.93
C ASN A 42 10.62 12.58 -28.02
N VAL A 43 10.95 11.33 -28.39
CA VAL A 43 12.29 10.71 -28.26
C VAL A 43 13.12 10.75 -29.56
N THR A 44 12.61 11.34 -30.63
CA THR A 44 13.35 11.45 -31.91
C THR A 44 14.34 12.62 -31.90
N GLY A 45 15.50 12.44 -31.28
CA GLY A 45 16.67 13.30 -31.49
C GLY A 45 17.75 13.20 -30.40
N ASN A 46 19.02 13.06 -30.80
CA ASN A 46 20.26 13.27 -30.02
C ASN A 46 20.55 12.39 -28.77
N ASN A 47 21.78 11.88 -28.65
CA ASN A 47 22.21 10.93 -27.60
C ASN A 47 22.10 11.50 -26.17
N GLY A 48 22.20 12.82 -25.97
CA GLY A 48 21.96 13.45 -24.67
C GLY A 48 20.49 13.48 -24.23
N MET A 49 19.54 13.34 -25.16
CA MET A 49 18.11 13.23 -24.81
C MET A 49 17.81 11.81 -24.28
N ILE A 50 18.57 10.78 -24.67
CA ILE A 50 18.34 9.39 -24.23
C ILE A 50 18.46 9.27 -22.70
N ASP A 51 19.48 9.87 -22.09
CA ASP A 51 19.66 9.87 -20.62
C ASP A 51 18.59 10.71 -19.90
N MET A 52 18.20 11.85 -20.47
CA MET A 52 17.08 12.64 -19.96
C MET A 52 15.75 11.87 -20.02
N ILE A 53 15.52 11.11 -21.08
CA ILE A 53 14.30 10.32 -21.27
C ILE A 53 14.28 9.09 -20.34
N ALA A 54 15.42 8.45 -20.10
CA ALA A 54 15.56 7.41 -19.08
C ALA A 54 15.21 7.95 -17.67
N ASN A 55 15.63 9.19 -17.36
CA ASN A 55 15.27 9.84 -16.10
C ASN A 55 13.79 10.25 -16.04
N LEU A 56 13.20 10.77 -17.12
CA LEU A 56 11.77 11.11 -17.16
C LEU A 56 10.87 9.87 -17.06
N SER A 57 11.22 8.79 -17.74
CA SER A 57 10.48 7.54 -17.68
C SER A 57 10.51 6.89 -16.29
N SER A 58 11.67 6.91 -15.62
CA SER A 58 11.75 6.44 -14.23
C SER A 58 10.91 7.29 -13.27
N THR A 59 10.89 8.62 -13.46
CA THR A 59 10.07 9.57 -12.71
C THR A 59 8.58 9.24 -12.85
N ILE A 60 8.12 8.98 -14.07
CA ILE A 60 6.72 8.59 -14.35
C ILE A 60 6.39 7.23 -13.72
N SER A 61 7.31 6.26 -13.76
CA SER A 61 7.10 4.97 -13.10
C SER A 61 7.02 5.10 -11.58
N ILE A 62 7.83 5.96 -10.95
CA ILE A 62 7.75 6.27 -9.52
C ILE A 62 6.36 6.83 -9.19
N ILE A 63 5.89 7.83 -9.95
CA ILE A 63 4.53 8.39 -9.77
C ILE A 63 3.46 7.31 -9.99
N GLY A 64 3.63 6.46 -11.01
CA GLY A 64 2.72 5.35 -11.30
C GLY A 64 2.59 4.41 -10.09
N PHE A 65 3.70 3.94 -9.55
CA PHE A 65 3.70 3.11 -8.35
C PHE A 65 3.12 3.84 -7.12
N TYR A 66 3.33 5.16 -6.98
CA TYR A 66 2.72 5.95 -5.91
C TYR A 66 1.19 5.94 -5.98
N PHE A 67 0.62 6.29 -7.13
CA PHE A 67 -0.83 6.25 -7.33
C PHE A 67 -1.40 4.85 -7.14
N SER A 68 -0.70 3.83 -7.64
CA SER A 68 -1.08 2.43 -7.42
C SER A 68 -1.10 2.09 -5.92
N SER A 69 -0.08 2.51 -5.15
CA SER A 69 -0.03 2.28 -3.70
C SER A 69 -1.20 2.95 -2.97
N ILE A 70 -1.57 4.17 -3.37
CA ILE A 70 -2.73 4.89 -2.81
C ILE A 70 -4.04 4.18 -3.15
N LEU A 71 -4.22 3.72 -4.39
CA LEU A 71 -5.43 2.99 -4.80
C LEU A 71 -5.59 1.68 -4.02
N VAL A 72 -4.50 0.92 -3.87
CA VAL A 72 -4.48 -0.32 -3.09
C VAL A 72 -4.74 -0.05 -1.61
N ALA A 73 -4.11 0.99 -1.04
CA ALA A 73 -4.37 1.41 0.34
C ALA A 73 -5.85 1.81 0.52
N PHE A 74 -6.39 2.61 -0.38
CA PHE A 74 -7.79 3.04 -0.32
C PHE A 74 -8.76 1.86 -0.38
N LEU A 75 -8.55 0.92 -1.32
CA LEU A 75 -9.32 -0.31 -1.41
C LEU A 75 -9.22 -1.13 -0.12
N THR A 76 -8.01 -1.28 0.40
CA THR A 76 -7.77 -2.02 1.64
C THR A 76 -8.53 -1.41 2.80
N ILE A 77 -8.45 -0.10 2.98
CA ILE A 77 -9.17 0.64 4.03
C ILE A 77 -10.67 0.41 3.87
N MET A 78 -11.25 0.69 2.69
CA MET A 78 -12.68 0.54 2.45
C MET A 78 -13.21 -0.89 2.69
N LEU A 79 -12.43 -1.91 2.35
CA LEU A 79 -12.83 -3.31 2.56
C LEU A 79 -12.70 -3.75 4.01
N SER A 80 -11.79 -3.15 4.77
CA SER A 80 -11.44 -3.62 6.12
C SER A 80 -12.14 -2.88 7.25
N ILE A 81 -12.57 -1.63 7.04
CA ILE A 81 -13.16 -0.78 8.09
C ILE A 81 -14.34 -1.46 8.80
N GLY A 82 -15.21 -2.11 8.02
CA GLY A 82 -16.41 -2.79 8.53
C GLY A 82 -16.24 -4.29 8.74
N MET A 83 -15.01 -4.82 8.72
CA MET A 83 -14.80 -6.27 8.64
C MET A 83 -15.44 -7.05 9.77
N VAL A 84 -15.42 -6.53 11.00
CA VAL A 84 -16.04 -7.15 12.18
C VAL A 84 -17.14 -6.25 12.72
N SER A 85 -16.88 -4.95 12.82
CA SER A 85 -17.83 -3.96 13.36
C SER A 85 -19.17 -3.94 12.64
N SER A 86 -19.20 -4.10 11.31
CA SER A 86 -20.48 -4.06 10.58
C SER A 86 -21.35 -5.29 10.86
N GLU A 87 -20.76 -6.45 11.15
CA GLU A 87 -21.53 -7.64 11.53
C GLU A 87 -22.03 -7.57 12.98
N ILE A 88 -21.28 -6.90 13.85
CA ILE A 88 -21.72 -6.59 15.21
C ILE A 88 -22.89 -5.62 15.16
N GLU A 89 -22.78 -4.54 14.39
CA GLU A 89 -23.82 -3.50 14.24
C GLU A 89 -25.11 -4.04 13.62
N ASN A 90 -25.00 -4.95 12.64
CA ASN A 90 -26.16 -5.56 11.99
C ASN A 90 -26.72 -6.78 12.74
N GLY A 91 -26.14 -7.17 13.89
CA GLY A 91 -26.55 -8.33 14.67
C GLY A 91 -26.31 -9.70 14.00
N THR A 92 -25.72 -9.73 12.81
CA THR A 92 -25.47 -10.97 12.05
C THR A 92 -24.42 -11.85 12.70
N ILE A 93 -23.58 -11.28 13.58
CA ILE A 93 -22.57 -12.01 14.33
C ILE A 93 -23.17 -13.07 15.27
N LEU A 94 -24.37 -12.83 15.81
CA LEU A 94 -25.08 -13.76 16.70
C LEU A 94 -25.47 -15.04 15.95
N THR A 95 -25.90 -14.91 14.69
CA THR A 95 -26.24 -16.05 13.83
C THR A 95 -25.00 -16.88 13.49
N ILE A 96 -23.83 -16.27 13.38
CA ILE A 96 -22.57 -16.96 13.05
C ILE A 96 -22.01 -17.69 14.28
N LEU A 97 -22.12 -17.09 15.47
CA LEU A 97 -21.65 -17.66 16.74
C LEU A 97 -22.44 -18.88 17.23
N THR A 98 -23.63 -19.13 16.68
CA THR A 98 -24.37 -20.39 16.95
C THR A 98 -23.66 -21.63 16.38
N LYS A 99 -22.70 -21.44 15.46
CA LYS A 99 -21.87 -22.52 14.93
C LYS A 99 -20.65 -22.73 15.84
N PRO A 100 -20.15 -23.97 16.01
CA PRO A 100 -18.99 -24.28 16.85
C PRO A 100 -17.68 -23.83 16.18
N ILE A 101 -17.53 -22.53 15.95
CA ILE A 101 -16.35 -21.91 15.33
C ILE A 101 -15.57 -21.20 16.44
N LYS A 102 -14.29 -21.56 16.58
CA LYS A 102 -13.39 -20.86 17.51
C LYS A 102 -13.26 -19.39 17.09
N ARG A 103 -13.36 -18.47 18.07
CA ARG A 103 -13.27 -17.01 17.84
C ARG A 103 -12.00 -16.59 17.09
N GLU A 104 -10.89 -17.28 17.37
CA GLU A 104 -9.59 -17.07 16.70
C GLU A 104 -9.64 -17.43 15.20
N GLU A 105 -10.30 -18.55 14.87
CA GLU A 105 -10.46 -19.00 13.48
C GLU A 105 -11.33 -18.08 12.64
N TYR A 106 -12.29 -17.41 13.29
CA TYR A 106 -13.14 -16.42 12.65
C TYR A 106 -12.32 -15.19 12.24
N ILE A 107 -11.54 -14.61 13.16
CA ILE A 107 -10.70 -13.44 12.86
C ILE A 107 -9.62 -13.77 11.83
N LEU A 108 -8.90 -14.88 12.01
CA LEU A 108 -7.87 -15.29 11.05
C LEU A 108 -8.48 -15.61 9.68
N GLY A 109 -9.65 -16.25 9.64
CA GLY A 109 -10.37 -16.52 8.40
C GLY A 109 -10.75 -15.23 7.65
N LYS A 110 -11.22 -14.21 8.37
CA LYS A 110 -11.53 -12.89 7.79
C LYS A 110 -10.29 -12.16 7.30
N TYR A 111 -9.23 -12.13 8.11
CA TYR A 111 -7.97 -11.52 7.72
C TYR A 111 -7.41 -12.18 6.45
N LEU A 112 -7.33 -13.52 6.41
CA LEU A 112 -6.79 -14.24 5.26
C LEU A 112 -7.67 -14.08 4.02
N GLY A 113 -9.00 -14.14 4.15
CA GLY A 113 -9.91 -13.95 3.02
C GLY A 113 -9.79 -12.58 2.38
N THR A 114 -9.64 -11.54 3.20
CA THR A 114 -9.42 -10.17 2.72
C THR A 114 -8.00 -9.92 2.22
N ALA A 115 -7.00 -10.49 2.89
CA ALA A 115 -5.60 -10.43 2.46
C ALA A 115 -5.42 -11.03 1.06
N ILE A 116 -6.02 -12.18 0.76
CA ILE A 116 -5.95 -12.81 -0.58
C ILE A 116 -6.50 -11.87 -1.65
N LEU A 117 -7.65 -11.23 -1.40
CA LEU A 117 -8.23 -10.25 -2.34
C LEU A 117 -7.32 -9.05 -2.58
N ILE A 118 -6.76 -8.51 -1.50
CA ILE A 118 -5.82 -7.39 -1.56
C ILE A 118 -4.55 -7.79 -2.33
N ILE A 119 -4.01 -8.98 -2.07
CA ILE A 119 -2.83 -9.52 -2.77
C ILE A 119 -3.12 -9.66 -4.26
N LEU A 120 -4.26 -10.23 -4.65
CA LEU A 120 -4.65 -10.39 -6.06
C LEU A 120 -4.77 -9.03 -6.76
N TYR A 121 -5.46 -8.07 -6.14
CA TYR A 121 -5.61 -6.72 -6.68
C TYR A 121 -4.25 -5.99 -6.78
N SER A 122 -3.42 -6.10 -5.75
CA SER A 122 -2.06 -5.52 -5.73
C SER A 122 -1.19 -6.13 -6.82
N THR A 123 -1.28 -7.45 -7.02
CA THR A 123 -0.53 -8.17 -8.06
C THR A 123 -0.95 -7.71 -9.45
N PHE A 124 -2.26 -7.61 -9.69
CA PHE A 124 -2.79 -7.09 -10.94
C PHE A 124 -2.26 -5.68 -11.24
N LEU A 125 -2.35 -4.76 -10.28
CA LEU A 125 -1.85 -3.39 -10.46
C LEU A 125 -0.35 -3.33 -10.67
N TYR A 126 0.43 -4.08 -9.88
CA TYR A 126 1.88 -4.10 -9.98
C TYR A 126 2.34 -4.59 -11.38
N ILE A 127 1.74 -5.68 -11.87
CA ILE A 127 2.02 -6.22 -13.21
C ILE A 127 1.56 -5.23 -14.29
N ALA A 128 0.40 -4.59 -14.13
CA ALA A 128 -0.10 -3.61 -15.10
C ALA A 128 0.85 -2.42 -15.25
N VAL A 129 1.34 -1.85 -14.15
CA VAL A 129 2.31 -0.73 -14.18
C VAL A 129 3.62 -1.14 -14.88
N ILE A 130 4.14 -2.34 -14.56
CA ILE A 130 5.36 -2.85 -15.22
C ILE A 130 5.12 -3.07 -16.71
N THR A 131 4.01 -3.71 -17.08
CA THR A 131 3.67 -4.01 -18.48
C THR A 131 3.49 -2.74 -19.30
N ILE A 132 2.82 -1.73 -18.75
CA ILE A 132 2.67 -0.42 -19.41
C ILE A 132 4.04 0.22 -19.59
N SER A 133 4.94 0.11 -18.61
CA SER A 133 6.30 0.66 -18.71
C SER A 133 7.11 -0.06 -19.81
N THR A 134 7.07 -1.40 -19.88
CA THR A 134 7.84 -2.19 -20.85
C THR A 134 7.33 -2.01 -22.28
N VAL A 135 6.01 -1.98 -22.51
CA VAL A 135 5.42 -1.79 -23.85
C VAL A 135 5.80 -0.43 -24.46
N ASN A 136 6.01 0.59 -23.62
CA ASN A 136 6.42 1.93 -24.06
C ASN A 136 7.96 2.10 -24.15
N ARG A 137 8.68 1.00 -24.44
CA ARG A 137 10.14 0.96 -24.66
C ARG A 137 11.03 1.37 -23.48
N ILE A 138 10.50 1.34 -22.27
CA ILE A 138 11.28 1.48 -21.03
C ILE A 138 11.26 0.12 -20.34
N SER A 139 12.16 -0.78 -20.74
CA SER A 139 12.19 -2.15 -20.20
C SER A 139 12.70 -2.15 -18.76
N MET A 140 11.80 -1.94 -17.81
CA MET A 140 12.09 -1.96 -16.36
C MET A 140 12.79 -3.28 -15.94
N VAL A 141 12.50 -4.38 -16.64
CA VAL A 141 13.12 -5.69 -16.35
C VAL A 141 14.61 -5.69 -16.71
N GLU A 142 14.98 -5.08 -17.84
CA GLU A 142 16.37 -4.94 -18.28
C GLU A 142 17.12 -3.86 -17.48
N THR A 143 16.43 -2.79 -17.09
CA THR A 143 17.04 -1.66 -16.38
C THR A 143 17.26 -1.90 -14.88
N PHE A 144 16.40 -2.66 -14.21
CA PHE A 144 16.43 -2.82 -12.74
C PHE A 144 16.73 -4.26 -12.27
N GLY A 145 16.58 -5.25 -13.16
CA GLY A 145 16.79 -6.66 -12.85
C GLY A 145 15.59 -7.32 -12.14
N THR A 146 15.38 -8.60 -12.44
CA THR A 146 14.26 -9.41 -11.94
C THR A 146 14.23 -9.51 -10.41
N ALA A 147 15.40 -9.56 -9.78
CA ALA A 147 15.50 -9.65 -8.31
C ALA A 147 15.04 -8.37 -7.59
N ALA A 148 15.28 -7.19 -8.16
CA ALA A 148 14.85 -5.92 -7.58
C ALA A 148 13.33 -5.76 -7.67
N LEU A 149 12.75 -6.12 -8.82
CA LEU A 149 11.29 -6.14 -9.03
C LEU A 149 10.60 -7.15 -8.09
N ALA A 150 11.17 -8.34 -7.92
CA ALA A 150 10.62 -9.34 -6.98
C ALA A 150 10.62 -8.82 -5.53
N LYS A 151 11.70 -8.17 -5.07
CA LYS A 151 11.74 -7.53 -3.75
C LYS A 151 10.75 -6.36 -3.65
N GLY A 152 10.65 -5.55 -4.70
CA GLY A 152 9.69 -4.45 -4.78
C GLY A 152 8.25 -4.93 -4.63
N PHE A 153 7.90 -6.02 -5.30
CA PHE A 153 6.59 -6.66 -5.18
C PHE A 153 6.25 -7.09 -3.74
N LEU A 154 7.21 -7.65 -3.01
CA LEU A 154 7.01 -8.03 -1.60
C LEU A 154 6.69 -6.80 -0.73
N PHE A 155 7.41 -5.69 -0.93
CA PHE A 155 7.10 -4.44 -0.21
C PHE A 155 5.75 -3.85 -0.64
N PHE A 156 5.40 -3.93 -1.93
CA PHE A 156 4.11 -3.46 -2.44
C PHE A 156 2.93 -4.20 -1.80
N ILE A 157 3.06 -5.49 -1.53
CA ILE A 157 2.05 -6.29 -0.80
C ILE A 157 2.08 -6.02 0.70
N LEU A 158 3.27 -5.82 1.28
CA LEU A 158 3.41 -5.60 2.72
C LEU A 158 2.65 -4.35 3.17
N GLN A 159 2.69 -3.27 2.39
CA GLN A 159 2.00 -2.01 2.70
C GLN A 159 0.50 -2.21 2.98
N PRO A 160 -0.33 -2.72 2.07
CA PRO A 160 -1.75 -2.91 2.35
C PRO A 160 -2.01 -4.00 3.39
N LEU A 161 -1.19 -5.04 3.52
CA LEU A 161 -1.38 -6.03 4.60
C LEU A 161 -1.20 -5.43 5.99
N THR A 162 -0.31 -4.44 6.14
CA THR A 162 -0.14 -3.70 7.39
C THR A 162 -1.36 -2.81 7.66
N ILE A 163 -1.90 -2.12 6.65
CA ILE A 163 -3.14 -1.32 6.77
C ILE A 163 -4.32 -2.22 7.16
N LEU A 164 -4.41 -3.41 6.56
CA LEU A 164 -5.43 -4.39 6.88
C LEU A 164 -5.37 -4.82 8.36
N SER A 165 -4.16 -5.06 8.89
CA SER A 165 -3.99 -5.51 10.28
C SER A 165 -4.48 -4.47 11.32
N ILE A 166 -4.14 -3.20 11.12
CA ILE A 166 -4.57 -2.12 12.02
C ILE A 166 -6.08 -1.87 11.90
N SER A 167 -6.62 -1.95 10.68
CA SER A 167 -8.05 -1.75 10.43
C SER A 167 -8.89 -2.87 11.01
N LEU A 168 -8.42 -4.12 10.93
CA LEU A 168 -9.03 -5.25 11.60
C LEU A 168 -9.07 -5.05 13.12
N TYR A 169 -7.95 -4.65 13.72
CA TYR A 169 -7.89 -4.32 15.15
C TYR A 169 -8.90 -3.24 15.52
N GLY A 170 -8.92 -2.13 14.79
CA GLY A 170 -9.87 -1.05 15.03
C GLY A 170 -11.33 -1.49 14.82
N SER A 171 -11.61 -2.40 13.89
CA SER A 171 -12.95 -2.96 13.66
C SER A 171 -13.44 -3.83 14.82
N THR A 172 -12.55 -4.38 15.65
CA THR A 172 -12.94 -5.10 16.87
C THR A 172 -13.33 -4.17 18.02
N LYS A 173 -12.75 -2.96 18.08
CA LYS A 173 -12.95 -2.00 19.18
C LYS A 173 -13.97 -0.92 18.90
N PHE A 174 -13.97 -0.38 17.69
CA PHE A 174 -14.75 0.79 17.32
C PHE A 174 -15.94 0.42 16.44
N LYS A 175 -16.93 1.31 16.39
CA LYS A 175 -17.99 1.29 15.37
C LYS A 175 -17.40 1.48 13.98
N THR A 176 -18.10 0.99 12.95
CA THR A 176 -17.63 0.99 11.56
C THR A 176 -17.17 2.38 11.12
N LEU A 177 -17.98 3.42 11.36
CA LEU A 177 -17.64 4.78 10.97
C LEU A 177 -16.38 5.30 11.68
N ASN A 178 -16.28 5.08 13.00
CA ASN A 178 -15.15 5.55 13.81
C ASN A 178 -13.85 4.84 13.42
N ASN A 179 -13.91 3.52 13.17
CA ASN A 179 -12.75 2.78 12.67
C ASN A 179 -12.26 3.35 11.34
N GLY A 180 -13.19 3.72 10.44
CA GLY A 180 -12.86 4.37 9.18
C GLY A 180 -12.08 5.65 9.34
N ILE A 181 -12.55 6.54 10.21
CA ILE A 181 -11.87 7.81 10.48
C ILE A 181 -10.47 7.58 11.04
N VAL A 182 -10.30 6.65 11.99
CA VAL A 182 -9.00 6.36 12.63
C VAL A 182 -7.99 5.81 11.61
N VAL A 183 -8.38 4.82 10.81
CA VAL A 183 -7.47 4.18 9.84
C VAL A 183 -7.07 5.18 8.75
N VAL A 184 -8.00 6.01 8.26
CA VAL A 184 -7.69 7.06 7.28
C VAL A 184 -6.78 8.13 7.89
N ALA A 185 -7.02 8.55 9.13
CA ALA A 185 -6.17 9.52 9.82
C ALA A 185 -4.74 8.98 10.01
N LEU A 186 -4.59 7.71 10.40
CA LEU A 186 -3.29 7.05 10.47
C LEU A 186 -2.61 7.01 9.10
N TYR A 187 -3.34 6.68 8.03
CA TYR A 187 -2.79 6.68 6.68
C TYR A 187 -2.26 8.05 6.27
N VAL A 188 -3.03 9.11 6.49
CA VAL A 188 -2.64 10.50 6.20
C VAL A 188 -1.46 10.94 7.06
N LEU A 189 -1.42 10.57 8.35
CA LEU A 189 -0.27 10.84 9.23
C LEU A 189 1.02 10.24 8.67
N GLY A 190 0.97 9.02 8.14
CA GLY A 190 2.11 8.37 7.50
C GLY A 190 2.58 9.14 6.26
N LEU A 191 1.65 9.61 5.42
CA LEU A 191 1.98 10.45 4.25
C LEU A 191 2.68 11.76 4.67
N ILE A 192 2.11 12.47 5.65
CA ILE A 192 2.69 13.71 6.17
C ILE A 192 4.07 13.42 6.77
N GLY A 193 4.20 12.34 7.54
CA GLY A 193 5.45 11.89 8.14
C GLY A 193 6.56 11.66 7.10
N GLY A 194 6.23 10.96 6.02
CA GLY A 194 7.16 10.73 4.92
C GLY A 194 7.60 12.01 4.22
N VAL A 195 6.68 12.93 3.95
CA VAL A 195 7.02 14.24 3.36
C VAL A 195 7.91 15.05 4.30
N MET A 196 7.62 15.08 5.61
CA MET A 196 8.43 15.80 6.60
C MET A 196 9.83 15.20 6.74
N GLU A 197 9.95 13.87 6.75
CA GLU A 197 11.23 13.18 6.83
C GLU A 197 12.13 13.56 5.64
N GLN A 198 11.55 13.53 4.44
CA GLN A 198 12.23 13.84 3.18
C GLN A 198 12.57 15.33 3.05
N ALA A 199 11.65 16.21 3.43
CA ALA A 199 11.89 17.65 3.45
C ALA A 199 12.97 18.03 4.48
N GLY A 200 12.98 17.37 5.64
CA GLY A 200 13.98 17.59 6.68
C GLY A 200 15.37 17.17 6.24
N ALA A 201 15.49 15.99 5.62
CA ALA A 201 16.75 15.52 5.04
C ALA A 201 17.26 16.44 3.92
N TYR A 202 16.34 17.00 3.13
CA TYR A 202 16.66 17.92 2.04
C TYR A 202 17.20 19.26 2.53
N ILE A 203 16.59 19.87 3.55
CA ILE A 203 17.00 21.18 4.11
C ILE A 203 18.09 21.02 5.18
N ALA A 204 18.58 19.79 5.42
CA ALA A 204 19.49 19.45 6.52
C ALA A 204 18.96 19.91 7.91
N ASN A 205 17.65 19.75 8.12
CA ASN A 205 16.96 20.06 9.37
C ASN A 205 16.60 18.75 10.11
N ASP A 206 17.42 18.41 11.10
CA ASP A 206 17.29 17.18 11.88
C ASP A 206 15.97 17.12 12.68
N SER A 207 15.47 18.26 13.16
CA SER A 207 14.19 18.32 13.88
C SER A 207 13.02 17.91 13.00
N LEU A 208 12.99 18.42 11.75
CA LEU A 208 11.93 18.09 10.79
C LEU A 208 12.02 16.61 10.37
N SER A 209 13.25 16.10 10.18
CA SER A 209 13.49 14.69 9.88
C SER A 209 13.04 13.78 11.01
N THR A 210 13.37 14.14 12.26
CA THR A 210 13.00 13.37 13.47
C THR A 210 11.49 13.30 13.65
N ILE A 211 10.76 14.41 13.44
CA ILE A 211 9.28 14.41 13.47
C ILE A 211 8.72 13.46 12.40
N GLY A 212 9.31 13.46 11.20
CA GLY A 212 8.95 12.54 10.12
C GLY A 212 9.16 11.06 10.50
N ILE A 213 10.27 10.75 11.16
CA ILE A 213 10.59 9.40 11.66
C ILE A 213 9.60 8.97 12.75
N ILE A 214 9.26 9.85 13.69
CA ILE A 214 8.28 9.54 14.75
C ILE A 214 6.91 9.25 14.14
N SER A 215 6.46 10.06 13.17
CA SER A 215 5.20 9.79 12.47
C SER A 215 5.24 8.46 11.72
N SER A 216 6.38 8.16 11.09
CA SER A 216 6.62 6.88 10.38
C SER A 216 6.59 5.66 11.31
N LEU A 217 7.00 5.79 12.58
CA LEU A 217 6.86 4.73 13.57
C LEU A 217 5.38 4.48 13.93
N ILE A 218 4.57 5.52 14.01
CA ILE A 218 3.13 5.39 14.30
C ILE A 218 2.39 4.81 13.08
N SER A 219 2.74 5.28 11.88
CA SER A 219 2.11 4.94 10.62
C SER A 219 3.15 4.53 9.58
N PRO A 220 3.53 3.24 9.55
CA PRO A 220 4.65 2.77 8.72
C PRO A 220 4.29 2.58 7.24
N PHE A 221 3.13 3.06 6.77
CA PHE A 221 2.64 2.75 5.41
C PHE A 221 3.45 3.43 4.31
N GLU A 222 3.75 4.71 4.48
CA GLU A 222 4.50 5.48 3.48
C GLU A 222 5.96 5.00 3.42
N VAL A 223 6.53 4.64 4.56
CA VAL A 223 7.92 4.14 4.66
C VAL A 223 8.12 2.84 3.86
N ILE A 224 7.12 1.96 3.84
CA ILE A 224 7.16 0.73 3.02
C ILE A 224 7.19 1.09 1.53
N TYR A 225 6.38 2.08 1.12
CA TYR A 225 6.41 2.58 -0.25
C TYR A 225 7.78 3.20 -0.61
N ARG A 226 8.35 4.05 0.23
CA ARG A 226 9.70 4.59 0.02
C ARG A 226 10.72 3.47 -0.11
N LYS A 227 10.63 2.43 0.74
CA LYS A 227 11.54 1.28 0.68
C LYS A 227 11.39 0.51 -0.63
N MET A 228 10.16 0.28 -1.10
CA MET A 228 9.88 -0.35 -2.38
C MET A 228 10.58 0.40 -3.52
N ILE A 229 10.34 1.70 -3.64
CA ILE A 229 10.94 2.52 -4.70
C ILE A 229 12.46 2.52 -4.57
N SER A 230 13.00 2.66 -3.35
CA SER A 230 14.46 2.65 -3.15
C SER A 230 15.11 1.34 -3.59
N THR A 231 14.37 0.22 -3.53
CA THR A 231 14.88 -1.10 -3.91
C THR A 231 14.78 -1.31 -5.42
N ILE A 232 13.68 -0.87 -6.04
CA ILE A 232 13.47 -1.00 -7.50
C ILE A 232 14.41 -0.06 -8.25
N PHE A 233 14.53 1.21 -7.83
CA PHE A 233 15.21 2.25 -8.59
C PHE A 233 16.65 2.52 -8.13
N THR A 234 17.26 1.63 -7.35
CA THR A 234 18.63 1.77 -6.81
C THR A 234 19.69 2.00 -7.90
N SER A 235 19.49 1.46 -9.11
CA SER A 235 20.45 1.53 -10.22
C SER A 235 20.55 2.91 -10.89
N LEU A 236 19.63 3.84 -10.61
CA LEU A 236 19.60 5.17 -11.25
C LEU A 236 20.39 6.25 -10.52
N GLY A 237 21.12 5.91 -9.45
CA GLY A 237 21.78 6.91 -8.61
C GLY A 237 20.79 7.71 -7.74
N THR A 238 21.33 8.36 -6.69
CA THR A 238 20.62 9.10 -5.62
C THR A 238 19.09 9.07 -5.66
N PHE A 239 18.52 8.06 -5.00
CA PHE A 239 17.09 7.91 -4.72
C PHE A 239 16.54 9.23 -4.16
N ASN A 240 15.53 9.83 -4.79
CA ASN A 240 14.74 10.88 -4.16
C ASN A 240 13.28 10.70 -4.58
N PRO A 241 12.39 10.16 -3.73
CA PRO A 241 10.94 10.11 -3.98
C PRO A 241 10.35 11.43 -4.47
N MET A 242 10.91 12.57 -4.06
CA MET A 242 10.49 13.89 -4.53
C MET A 242 10.96 14.22 -5.96
N SER A 243 11.94 13.50 -6.52
CA SER A 243 12.29 13.63 -7.95
C SER A 243 11.12 13.25 -8.84
N GLY A 244 10.34 12.23 -8.43
CA GLY A 244 9.03 11.87 -9.01
C GLY A 244 8.07 13.06 -9.15
N PHE A 245 8.10 13.98 -8.20
CA PHE A 245 7.22 15.16 -8.16
C PHE A 245 7.87 16.42 -8.75
N GLY A 246 8.96 16.29 -9.50
CA GLY A 246 9.63 17.42 -10.16
C GLY A 246 10.58 18.23 -9.27
N PHE A 247 10.84 17.80 -8.02
CA PHE A 247 11.85 18.41 -7.17
C PHE A 247 13.25 17.87 -7.49
N GLY A 248 13.62 17.83 -8.77
CA GLY A 248 14.84 17.25 -9.33
C GLY A 248 16.13 17.92 -8.85
N ILE A 249 16.44 17.80 -7.57
CA ILE A 249 17.59 18.43 -6.91
C ILE A 249 18.40 17.33 -6.23
N PRO A 250 19.73 17.24 -6.51
CA PRO A 250 20.60 16.32 -5.81
C PRO A 250 20.66 16.68 -4.32
N GLY A 251 20.21 15.76 -3.46
CA GLY A 251 20.18 15.95 -2.02
C GLY A 251 20.19 14.59 -1.29
N LYS A 252 20.60 14.60 -0.01
CA LYS A 252 20.55 13.41 0.84
C LYS A 252 19.09 13.03 1.06
N SER A 253 18.67 11.88 0.54
CA SER A 253 17.39 11.27 0.91
C SER A 253 17.59 10.26 2.03
N THR A 254 16.57 10.07 2.86
CA THR A 254 16.59 8.99 3.84
C THR A 254 16.07 7.72 3.18
N THR A 255 16.97 6.78 2.93
CA THR A 255 16.57 5.42 2.56
C THR A 255 16.11 4.68 3.82
N PRO A 256 14.89 4.14 3.88
CA PRO A 256 14.45 3.42 5.07
C PRO A 256 15.36 2.22 5.38
N SER A 257 15.68 2.05 6.66
CA SER A 257 16.57 0.98 7.13
C SER A 257 15.92 -0.40 7.03
N VAL A 258 16.74 -1.46 7.02
CA VAL A 258 16.23 -2.85 7.09
C VAL A 258 15.50 -3.10 8.41
N TRP A 259 15.97 -2.50 9.50
CA TRP A 259 15.34 -2.59 10.82
C TRP A 259 13.93 -2.02 10.85
N MET A 260 13.66 -0.95 10.09
CA MET A 260 12.32 -0.40 9.96
C MET A 260 11.36 -1.39 9.28
N MET A 261 11.85 -2.20 8.34
CA MET A 261 11.04 -3.26 7.72
C MET A 261 10.76 -4.41 8.69
N VAL A 262 11.73 -4.75 9.54
CA VAL A 262 11.50 -5.72 10.64
C VAL A 262 10.43 -5.19 11.60
N TYR A 263 10.51 -3.91 11.96
CA TYR A 263 9.48 -3.25 12.77
C TYR A 263 8.10 -3.34 12.11
N VAL A 264 7.98 -3.08 10.80
CA VAL A 264 6.72 -3.22 10.06
C VAL A 264 6.14 -4.64 10.16
N CYS A 265 6.98 -5.67 10.01
CA CYS A 265 6.54 -7.05 10.14
C CYS A 265 6.06 -7.36 11.57
N VAL A 266 6.77 -6.88 12.59
CA VAL A 266 6.37 -7.01 13.99
C VAL A 266 5.05 -6.27 14.25
N TYR A 267 4.91 -5.05 13.72
CA TYR A 267 3.68 -4.25 13.79
C TYR A 267 2.49 -5.00 13.21
N LEU A 268 2.63 -5.57 12.01
CA LEU A 268 1.59 -6.38 11.36
C LEU A 268 1.16 -7.56 12.24
N VAL A 269 2.12 -8.37 12.70
CA VAL A 269 1.82 -9.57 13.51
C VAL A 269 1.21 -9.18 14.86
N PHE A 270 1.71 -8.11 15.47
CA PHE A 270 1.21 -7.58 16.74
C PHE A 270 -0.26 -7.19 16.63
N PHE A 271 -0.66 -6.42 15.62
CA PHE A 271 -2.07 -6.01 15.48
C PHE A 271 -3.02 -7.16 15.17
N ILE A 272 -2.57 -8.17 14.41
CA ILE A 272 -3.36 -9.40 14.22
C ILE A 272 -3.56 -10.12 15.56
N PHE A 273 -2.48 -10.31 16.32
CA PHE A 273 -2.54 -11.00 17.61
C PHE A 273 -3.41 -10.27 18.63
N VAL A 274 -3.29 -8.94 18.72
CA VAL A 274 -4.14 -8.13 19.60
C VAL A 274 -5.60 -8.19 19.16
N SER A 275 -5.89 -8.17 17.84
CA SER A 275 -7.26 -8.34 17.32
C SER A 275 -7.90 -9.63 17.81
N ILE A 276 -7.16 -10.74 17.77
CA ILE A 276 -7.62 -12.05 18.26
C ILE A 276 -7.94 -11.98 19.75
N LYS A 277 -7.03 -11.44 20.57
CA LYS A 277 -7.22 -11.33 22.02
C LYS A 277 -8.39 -10.44 22.42
N GLU A 278 -8.57 -9.30 21.76
CA GLU A 278 -9.64 -8.36 22.06
C GLU A 278 -11.02 -8.95 21.72
N PHE A 279 -11.12 -9.61 20.58
CA PHE A 279 -12.36 -10.28 20.19
C PHE A 279 -12.67 -11.51 21.06
N ALA A 280 -11.66 -12.22 21.54
CA ALA A 280 -11.87 -13.31 22.50
C ALA A 280 -12.50 -12.82 23.81
N LYS A 281 -12.12 -11.63 24.29
CA LYS A 281 -12.64 -11.03 25.53
C LYS A 281 -14.00 -10.35 25.38
N LYS A 282 -14.43 -10.06 24.16
CA LYS A 282 -15.67 -9.33 23.92
C LYS A 282 -16.86 -10.23 24.22
N ASP A 283 -17.70 -9.85 25.19
CA ASP A 283 -19.00 -10.49 25.36
C ASP A 283 -19.90 -10.05 24.21
N ILE A 284 -20.35 -11.04 23.45
CA ILE A 284 -21.27 -10.88 22.33
C ILE A 284 -22.56 -11.51 22.83
N GLY A 285 -23.24 -10.78 23.71
CA GLY A 285 -24.45 -11.16 24.44
C GLY A 285 -25.09 -9.93 25.04
#